data_AF-A0A183JB37-F1
#
_entry.id   AF-A0A183JB37-F1
#
_cell.length_a   1.000
_cell.length_b   1.000
_cell.length_c   1.000
_cell.angle_alpha   90.00
_cell.angle_beta   90.00
_cell.angle_gamma   90.00
#
_symmetry.space_group_name_H-M   'P 1'
#
loop_
_entity.id
_entity.type
_entity.pdbx_description
1 polymer ?
#
loop_
_entity_poly.entity_id
_entity_poly.type
_entity_poly.pdbx_seq_one_letter_code
_entity_poly.pdbx_strand_id
1 'polypeptide(L)'
;LQYNLTLKPYLPPAVPETDPKVFTFDGSVSVLLRCEVPTDVVVMNMKAIKLQDHTLRLSDFNGRRLAFATQPYVYNSSLETVTFQLSTKLLRGFNYTLSVNYTARLGDNNAGFYKSKYVDGDVVR
;
A
#
# COMPACT_ATOMS: atom_id res chain seq x y z
N LEU A 1 4.32 11.82 -8.99
CA LEU A 1 3.85 12.18 -10.35
C LEU A 1 2.51 11.53 -10.68
N GLN A 2 2.29 10.26 -10.31
CA GLN A 2 1.01 9.58 -10.47
C GLN A 2 0.87 8.48 -9.42
N TYR A 3 -0.35 8.25 -8.94
CA TYR A 3 -0.71 7.08 -8.13
C TYR A 3 -1.80 6.31 -8.87
N ASN A 4 -1.56 5.03 -9.10
CA ASN A 4 -2.57 4.09 -9.57
C ASN A 4 -2.93 3.21 -8.37
N LEU A 5 -4.16 3.33 -7.89
CA LEU A 5 -4.65 2.71 -6.67
C LEU A 5 -5.88 1.87 -6.97
N THR A 6 -5.85 0.61 -6.54
CA THR A 6 -7.00 -0.30 -6.57
C THR A 6 -7.29 -0.78 -5.16
N LEU A 7 -8.56 -0.73 -4.76
CA LEU A 7 -9.04 -1.22 -3.46
C LEU A 7 -10.18 -2.20 -3.68
N LYS A 8 -10.12 -3.34 -2.99
CA LYS A 8 -11.17 -4.36 -2.98
C LYS A 8 -11.64 -4.58 -1.54
N PRO A 9 -12.70 -3.89 -1.08
CA PRO A 9 -13.27 -4.12 0.23
C PRO A 9 -14.09 -5.42 0.27
N TYR A 10 -14.15 -6.01 1.46
CA TYR A 10 -14.91 -7.22 1.75
C TYR A 10 -16.03 -6.89 2.74
N LEU A 11 -17.27 -6.78 2.24
CA LEU A 11 -18.44 -6.33 3.00
C LEU A 11 -19.58 -7.37 2.94
N PRO A 12 -20.40 -7.47 4.01
CA PRO A 12 -21.68 -8.17 3.94
C PRO A 12 -22.65 -7.51 2.94
N PRO A 13 -23.62 -8.25 2.38
CA PRO A 13 -23.82 -9.70 2.53
C PRO A 13 -22.94 -10.53 1.57
N ALA A 14 -22.17 -9.88 0.68
CA ALA A 14 -21.33 -10.57 -0.30
C ALA A 14 -20.24 -11.45 0.35
N VAL A 15 -19.80 -11.07 1.55
CA VAL A 15 -18.89 -11.86 2.38
C VAL A 15 -19.62 -12.21 3.70
N PRO A 16 -19.75 -13.50 4.06
CA PRO A 16 -20.36 -13.90 5.32
C PRO A 16 -19.66 -13.29 6.53
N GLU A 17 -20.40 -12.96 7.59
CA GLU A 17 -19.81 -12.41 8.81
C GLU A 17 -18.87 -13.38 9.54
N THR A 18 -18.98 -14.68 9.24
CA THR A 18 -18.07 -15.72 9.75
C THR A 18 -16.76 -15.82 8.97
N ASP A 19 -16.63 -15.16 7.82
CA ASP A 19 -15.43 -15.19 6.99
C ASP A 19 -14.33 -14.28 7.60
N PRO A 20 -13.09 -14.75 7.75
CA PRO A 20 -11.99 -13.94 8.30
C PRO A 20 -11.66 -12.68 7.48
N LYS A 21 -12.05 -12.62 6.20
CA LYS A 21 -11.89 -11.44 5.34
C LYS A 21 -12.97 -10.39 5.55
N VAL A 22 -14.07 -10.67 6.24
CA VAL A 22 -15.12 -9.67 6.44
C VAL A 22 -14.53 -8.41 7.10
N PHE A 23 -14.90 -7.24 6.55
CA PHE A 23 -14.38 -5.93 6.96
C PHE A 23 -12.86 -5.75 6.81
N THR A 24 -12.24 -6.50 5.91
CA THR A 24 -10.88 -6.23 5.42
C THR A 24 -10.94 -5.66 4.01
N PHE A 25 -9.79 -5.24 3.47
CA PHE A 25 -9.64 -4.92 2.07
C PHE A 25 -8.26 -5.31 1.56
N ASP A 26 -8.22 -5.72 0.29
CA ASP A 26 -6.98 -5.91 -0.47
C ASP A 26 -6.72 -4.61 -1.27
N GLY A 27 -5.50 -4.10 -1.20
CA GLY A 27 -5.05 -2.90 -1.89
C GLY A 27 -3.89 -3.20 -2.84
N SER A 28 -3.84 -2.51 -3.97
CA SER A 28 -2.69 -2.49 -4.86
C SER A 28 -2.38 -1.05 -5.21
N VAL A 29 -1.11 -0.66 -5.05
CA VAL A 29 -0.65 0.68 -5.41
C VAL A 29 0.55 0.59 -6.35
N SER A 30 0.55 1.45 -7.37
CA SER A 30 1.72 1.75 -8.19
C SER A 30 1.96 3.25 -8.19
N VAL A 31 3.16 3.66 -7.82
CA VAL A 31 3.53 5.06 -7.60
C VAL A 31 4.65 5.43 -8.56
N LEU A 32 4.38 6.43 -9.41
CA LEU A 32 5.38 7.03 -10.27
C LEU A 32 6.11 8.15 -9.51
N LEU A 33 7.39 7.92 -9.27
CA LEU A 33 8.32 8.74 -8.51
C LEU A 33 9.37 9.35 -9.44
N ARG A 34 9.85 10.55 -9.12
CA ARG A 34 11.04 11.15 -9.75
C ARG A 34 12.11 11.33 -8.69
N CYS A 35 13.32 10.90 -8.97
CA CYS A 35 14.45 11.08 -8.06
C CYS A 35 15.06 12.47 -8.26
N GLU A 36 14.94 13.35 -7.27
CA GLU A 36 15.52 14.70 -7.34
C GLU A 36 16.93 14.77 -6.75
N VAL A 37 17.23 13.88 -5.80
CA VAL A 37 18.53 13.74 -5.14
C VAL A 37 18.91 12.27 -5.14
N PRO A 38 20.10 11.88 -5.62
CA PRO A 38 20.51 10.48 -5.67
C PRO A 38 20.42 9.82 -4.30
N THR A 39 19.70 8.71 -4.24
CA THR A 39 19.37 8.02 -2.99
C THR A 39 19.16 6.53 -3.23
N ASP A 40 19.49 5.70 -2.24
CA ASP A 40 19.23 4.27 -2.18
C ASP A 40 18.02 3.94 -1.28
N VAL A 41 17.27 4.95 -0.85
CA VAL A 41 16.06 4.77 -0.03
C VAL A 41 14.86 5.48 -0.63
N VAL A 42 13.69 4.86 -0.46
CA VAL A 42 12.40 5.49 -0.72
C VAL A 42 11.60 5.45 0.58
N VAL A 43 11.25 6.61 1.12
CA VAL A 43 10.47 6.72 2.36
C VAL A 43 9.04 7.15 2.02
N MET A 44 8.06 6.44 2.55
CA MET A 44 6.63 6.73 2.34
C MET A 44 5.85 6.64 3.64
N ASN A 45 4.71 7.33 3.71
CA ASN A 45 3.77 7.17 4.82
C ASN A 45 3.12 5.79 4.77
N MET A 46 2.99 5.15 5.93
CA MET A 46 2.34 3.86 6.09
C MET A 46 1.76 3.79 7.50
N LYS A 47 0.48 3.44 7.63
CA LYS A 47 -0.19 3.27 8.93
C LYS A 47 -1.19 2.15 8.82
N ALA A 48 -1.13 1.20 9.76
CA ALA A 48 -2.12 0.13 9.93
C ALA A 48 -2.46 -0.69 8.66
N ILE A 49 -1.49 -0.82 7.74
CA ILE A 49 -1.57 -1.72 6.57
C ILE A 49 -0.46 -2.77 6.67
N LYS A 50 -0.65 -3.91 6.01
CA LYS A 50 0.33 -4.99 5.92
C LYS A 50 0.75 -5.17 4.46
N LEU A 51 2.02 -4.95 4.16
CA LEU A 51 2.56 -5.20 2.82
C LEU A 51 2.58 -6.70 2.50
N GLN A 52 2.42 -7.03 1.23
CA GLN A 52 2.63 -8.37 0.68
C GLN A 52 4.00 -8.40 0.00
N ASP A 53 5.04 -8.75 0.75
CA ASP A 53 6.46 -8.59 0.36
C ASP A 53 6.80 -9.17 -1.02
N HIS A 54 6.24 -10.33 -1.35
CA HIS A 54 6.46 -11.01 -2.62
C HIS A 54 5.96 -10.20 -3.85
N THR A 55 5.12 -9.18 -3.65
CA THR A 55 4.60 -8.30 -4.70
C THR A 55 5.41 -7.01 -4.86
N LEU A 56 6.33 -6.73 -3.93
CA LEU A 56 7.13 -5.51 -3.94
C LEU A 56 8.04 -5.46 -5.17
N ARG A 57 7.90 -4.38 -5.94
CA ARG A 57 8.69 -4.15 -7.15
C ARG A 57 9.02 -2.68 -7.30
N LEU A 58 10.27 -2.41 -7.69
CA LEU A 58 10.71 -1.12 -8.19
C LEU A 58 11.23 -1.31 -9.61
N SER A 59 10.84 -0.45 -10.54
CA SER A 59 11.36 -0.46 -11.91
C SER A 59 11.72 0.94 -12.40
N ASP A 60 12.71 1.03 -13.28
CA ASP A 60 13.00 2.26 -14.02
C ASP A 60 11.98 2.51 -15.15
N PHE A 61 12.16 3.62 -15.87
CA PHE A 61 11.29 4.02 -16.99
C PHE A 61 11.28 3.02 -18.16
N ASN A 62 12.28 2.14 -18.27
CA ASN A 62 12.33 1.07 -19.28
C ASN A 62 11.66 -0.23 -18.78
N GLY A 63 11.09 -0.22 -17.57
CA GLY A 63 10.49 -1.39 -16.94
C GLY A 63 11.51 -2.37 -16.34
N ARG A 64 12.82 -2.06 -16.38
CA ARG A 64 13.86 -2.91 -15.78
C ARG A 64 13.69 -2.88 -14.27
N ARG A 65 13.66 -4.08 -13.66
CA ARG A 65 13.51 -4.25 -12.22
C ARG A 65 14.81 -3.85 -11.50
N LEU A 66 14.68 -3.06 -10.44
CA LEU A 66 15.77 -2.76 -9.51
C LEU A 66 15.71 -3.73 -8.33
N ALA A 67 16.88 -4.06 -7.79
CA ALA A 67 17.01 -4.92 -6.62
C ALA A 67 16.82 -4.12 -5.32
N PHE A 68 16.17 -4.75 -4.37
CA PHE A 68 16.10 -4.29 -2.98
C PHE A 68 17.25 -4.89 -2.17
N ALA A 69 17.63 -4.23 -1.09
CA ALA A 69 18.55 -4.80 -0.11
C ALA A 69 17.98 -6.08 0.53
N THR A 70 18.84 -6.87 1.20
CA THR A 70 18.43 -8.12 1.88
C THR A 70 17.25 -7.91 2.83
N GLN A 71 17.24 -6.79 3.55
CA GLN A 71 16.07 -6.29 4.27
C GLN A 71 15.40 -5.23 3.39
N PRO A 72 14.34 -5.57 2.63
CA PRO A 72 13.83 -4.72 1.56
C PRO A 72 13.10 -3.48 2.08
N TYR A 73 12.62 -3.51 3.33
CA TYR A 73 12.04 -2.34 3.98
C TYR A 73 12.08 -2.43 5.51
N VAL A 74 11.89 -1.28 6.16
CA VAL A 74 11.74 -1.14 7.61
C VAL A 74 10.54 -0.24 7.89
N TYR A 75 9.66 -0.68 8.79
CA TYR A 75 8.53 0.10 9.27
C TYR A 75 8.87 0.85 10.55
N ASN A 76 8.55 2.14 10.62
CA ASN A 76 8.64 2.96 11.81
C ASN A 76 7.24 3.34 12.28
N SER A 77 6.77 2.70 13.34
CA SER A 77 5.42 2.92 13.89
C SER A 77 5.24 4.30 14.52
N SER A 78 6.28 4.87 15.11
CA SER A 78 6.21 6.19 15.76
C SER A 78 6.08 7.33 14.75
N LEU A 79 6.69 7.18 13.58
CA LEU A 79 6.63 8.16 12.50
C LEU A 79 5.56 7.83 11.45
N GLU A 80 4.93 6.65 11.55
CA GLU A 80 3.99 6.13 10.56
C GLU A 80 4.58 6.14 9.14
N THR A 81 5.83 5.64 9.04
CA THR A 81 6.57 5.56 7.77
C THR A 81 7.09 4.17 7.48
N VAL A 82 7.27 3.88 6.19
CA VAL A 82 8.02 2.74 5.68
C VAL A 82 9.19 3.24 4.84
N THR A 83 10.37 2.70 5.10
CA THR A 83 11.58 2.97 4.33
C THR A 83 11.91 1.73 3.50
N PHE A 84 11.81 1.83 2.19
CA PHE A 84 12.25 0.82 1.24
C PHE A 84 13.75 0.98 0.96
N GLN A 85 14.51 -0.10 1.09
CA GLN A 85 15.97 -0.14 1.00
C GLN A 85 16.40 -0.75 -0.35
N LEU A 86 17.17 -0.01 -1.14
CA LEU A 86 17.58 -0.41 -2.49
C LEU A 86 19.03 -0.89 -2.49
N SER A 87 19.37 -1.84 -3.37
CA SER A 87 20.77 -2.28 -3.53
C SER A 87 21.64 -1.26 -4.26
N THR A 88 21.02 -0.33 -4.98
CA THR A 88 21.70 0.69 -5.79
C THR A 88 20.99 2.04 -5.68
N LYS A 89 21.75 3.12 -5.88
CA LYS A 89 21.20 4.47 -5.87
C LYS A 89 20.34 4.74 -7.11
N LEU A 90 19.20 5.36 -6.89
CA LEU A 90 18.41 6.05 -7.90
C LEU A 90 19.18 7.25 -8.43
N LEU A 91 19.03 7.52 -9.72
CA LEU A 91 19.73 8.58 -10.42
C LEU A 91 18.86 9.83 -10.48
N ARG A 92 19.47 10.99 -10.24
CA ARG A 92 18.81 12.29 -10.32
C ARG A 92 18.17 12.49 -11.70
N GLY A 93 16.95 13.02 -11.71
CA GLY A 93 16.19 13.34 -12.91
C GLY A 93 15.45 12.15 -13.53
N PHE A 94 15.67 10.91 -13.07
CA PHE A 94 15.01 9.72 -13.60
C PHE A 94 13.71 9.40 -12.85
N ASN A 95 12.79 8.77 -13.58
CA ASN A 95 11.53 8.28 -13.05
C ASN A 95 11.60 6.78 -12.73
N TYR A 96 10.90 6.40 -11.67
CA TYR A 96 10.79 5.04 -11.17
C TYR A 96 9.35 4.72 -10.79
N THR A 97 8.95 3.46 -10.96
CA THR A 97 7.64 2.97 -10.51
C THR A 97 7.84 2.01 -9.36
N LEU A 98 7.34 2.38 -8.18
CA LEU A 98 7.25 1.50 -7.02
C LEU A 98 5.84 0.90 -6.97
N SER A 99 5.73 -0.42 -6.93
CA SER A 99 4.44 -1.11 -6.81
C SER A 99 4.45 -2.15 -5.70
N VAL A 100 3.35 -2.25 -4.98
CA VAL A 100 3.17 -3.22 -3.89
C VAL A 100 1.68 -3.46 -3.63
N ASN A 101 1.34 -4.70 -3.29
CA ASN A 101 0.04 -5.06 -2.75
C ASN A 101 0.07 -5.05 -1.22
N TYR A 102 -1.06 -4.73 -0.61
CA TYR A 102 -1.19 -4.67 0.84
C TYR A 102 -2.59 -5.09 1.28
N THR A 103 -2.74 -5.42 2.55
CA THR A 103 -4.04 -5.69 3.18
C THR A 103 -4.22 -4.84 4.42
N ALA A 104 -5.47 -4.57 4.77
CA ALA A 104 -5.81 -3.92 6.04
C ALA A 104 -7.26 -4.20 6.46
N ARG A 105 -7.57 -3.85 7.70
CA ARG A 105 -8.95 -3.83 8.20
C ARG A 105 -9.58 -2.48 7.88
N LEU A 106 -10.88 -2.49 7.57
CA LEU A 106 -11.68 -1.28 7.52
C LEU A 106 -11.80 -0.71 8.94
N GLY A 107 -11.47 0.56 9.10
CA GLY A 107 -11.57 1.28 10.38
C GLY A 107 -13.00 1.32 10.93
N ASP A 108 -13.10 1.49 12.25
CA ASP A 108 -14.32 1.66 13.03
C ASP A 108 -14.40 3.02 13.75
N ASN A 109 -13.40 3.88 13.53
CA ASN A 109 -13.17 5.15 14.21
C ASN A 109 -13.34 6.38 13.31
N ASN A 110 -14.08 6.24 12.20
CA ASN A 110 -14.29 7.29 11.19
C ASN A 110 -12.98 7.86 10.59
N ALA A 111 -11.89 7.10 10.60
CA ALA A 111 -10.61 7.51 10.05
C ALA A 111 -10.12 6.56 8.95
N GLY A 112 -9.47 7.12 7.93
CA GLY A 112 -8.89 6.34 6.84
C GLY A 112 -9.95 5.68 5.94
N PHE A 113 -9.71 4.44 5.53
CA PHE A 113 -10.72 3.64 4.84
C PHE A 113 -11.52 2.84 5.88
N TYR A 114 -12.74 3.29 6.12
CA TYR A 114 -13.59 2.81 7.22
C TYR A 114 -14.93 2.28 6.72
N LYS A 115 -15.60 1.49 7.56
CA LYS A 115 -16.96 1.02 7.32
C LYS A 115 -17.96 1.89 8.07
N SER A 116 -19.11 2.11 7.47
CA SER A 116 -20.27 2.73 8.09
C SER A 116 -21.49 1.83 7.85
N LYS A 117 -22.53 2.00 8.66
CA LYS A 117 -23.79 1.28 8.52
C LYS A 117 -24.97 2.26 8.52
N TYR A 118 -26.03 1.91 7.80
CA TYR A 118 -27.29 2.65 7.80
C TYR A 118 -28.48 1.69 7.88
N VAL A 119 -29.64 2.22 8.20
CA VAL A 119 -30.88 1.46 8.28
C VAL A 119 -31.75 1.84 7.08
N ASP A 120 -32.21 0.84 6.34
CA ASP A 120 -33.13 0.96 5.21
C ASP A 120 -34.38 0.13 5.51
N GLY A 121 -35.44 0.80 5.99
CA GLY A 121 -36.61 0.14 6.58
C GLY A 121 -36.23 -0.65 7.84
N ASP A 122 -36.48 -1.96 7.83
CA ASP A 122 -36.08 -2.88 8.91
C ASP A 122 -34.72 -3.57 8.64
N VAL A 123 -34.02 -3.23 7.55
CA VAL A 123 -32.77 -3.85 7.14
C VAL A 123 -31.58 -2.97 7.51
N VAL A 124 -30.61 -3.52 8.25
CA VAL A 124 -29.31 -2.88 8.48
C VAL A 124 -28.39 -3.17 7.30
N ARG A 125 -27.78 -2.12 6.74
CA ARG A 125 -26.89 -2.14 5.58
C ARG A 125 -25.52 -1.57 5.91
#